data_AF-A0A6J4NIX3-F1
#
_entry.id   AF-A0A6J4NIX3-F1
#
_cell.length_a   1.000
_cell.length_b   1.000
_cell.length_c   1.000
_cell.angle_alpha   90.00
_cell.angle_beta   90.00
_cell.angle_gamma   90.00
#
_symmetry.space_group_name_H-M   'P 1'
#
loop_
_entity.id
_entity.type
_entity.pdbx_description
1 polymer ?
#
loop_
_entity_poly.entity_id
_entity_poly.type
_entity_poly.pdbx_seq_one_letter_code
_entity_poly.pdbx_strand_id
1 'polypeptide(L)'
;MVEETQQLVEDADKEPRVNPEIDSKYRKIILAAQRSKQLQRGANPRVDMDPRKSKATRIAMRELEDGKVDFEITASSGGAATEESQN
;
A
#
# COMPACT_ATOMS: atom_id res chain seq x y z
N MET A 1 10.57 5.72 -44.12
CA MET A 1 9.18 6.16 -43.93
C MET A 1 8.44 5.01 -43.26
N VAL A 2 8.15 5.00 -41.97
CA VAL A 2 8.01 6.05 -40.95
C VAL A 2 8.47 5.35 -39.65
N GLU A 3 9.72 5.51 -39.21
CA GLU A 3 10.15 6.46 -38.17
C GLU A 3 9.11 6.81 -37.10
N GLU A 4 9.47 6.43 -35.87
CA GLU A 4 9.14 7.12 -34.61
C GLU A 4 7.68 7.27 -34.21
N THR A 5 7.31 6.47 -33.21
CA THR A 5 6.82 7.03 -31.94
C THR A 5 7.19 6.08 -30.82
N GLN A 6 8.47 6.16 -30.44
CA GLN A 6 8.87 5.92 -29.07
C GLN A 6 8.22 7.00 -28.20
N GLN A 7 7.38 6.58 -27.27
CA GLN A 7 7.07 7.33 -26.06
C GLN A 7 6.77 6.30 -24.97
N LEU A 8 7.80 5.77 -24.29
CA LEU A 8 8.55 6.36 -23.18
C LEU A 8 7.67 6.56 -21.91
N VAL A 9 7.99 5.69 -20.94
CA VAL A 9 8.23 5.94 -19.50
C VAL A 9 7.00 6.30 -18.64
N GLU A 10 6.75 5.72 -17.46
CA GLU A 10 7.60 5.20 -16.38
C GLU A 10 6.81 4.09 -15.66
N ASP A 11 7.47 3.13 -15.00
CA ASP A 11 6.97 2.14 -14.02
C ASP A 11 7.61 0.74 -14.21
N ALA A 12 8.60 0.62 -15.09
CA ALA A 12 9.71 -0.28 -14.83
C ALA A 12 10.48 0.25 -13.59
N ASP A 13 10.93 -0.65 -12.71
CA ASP A 13 11.73 -0.37 -11.50
C ASP A 13 10.99 -0.01 -10.20
N LYS A 14 9.89 -0.71 -9.90
CA LYS A 14 9.64 -1.03 -8.49
C LYS A 14 10.31 -2.38 -8.22
N GLU A 15 11.52 -2.34 -7.67
CA GLU A 15 12.16 -3.47 -6.96
C GLU A 15 11.07 -4.36 -6.34
N PRO A 16 11.15 -5.71 -6.43
CA PRO A 16 10.18 -6.57 -5.78
C PRO A 16 10.24 -6.25 -4.29
N ARG A 17 9.31 -5.40 -3.82
CA ARG A 17 9.23 -5.01 -2.43
C ARG A 17 8.77 -6.26 -1.71
N VAL A 18 9.76 -7.00 -1.19
CA VAL A 18 9.53 -8.14 -0.33
C VAL A 18 8.75 -7.58 0.85
N ASN A 19 7.44 -7.79 0.85
CA ASN A 19 6.61 -7.43 1.97
C ASN A 19 7.18 -8.18 3.18
N PRO A 20 7.61 -7.47 4.22
CA PRO A 20 8.12 -8.14 5.41
C PRO A 20 7.01 -9.00 6.01
N GLU A 21 7.36 -10.16 6.54
CA GLU A 21 6.38 -11.04 7.17
C GLU A 21 5.71 -10.32 8.35
N ILE A 22 4.38 -10.35 8.40
CA ILE A 22 3.62 -9.69 9.47
C ILE A 22 3.66 -10.58 10.72
N ASP A 23 4.66 -10.36 11.56
CA ASP A 23 4.89 -11.06 12.83
C ASP A 23 3.75 -10.90 13.87
N SER A 24 3.08 -9.76 13.87
CA SER A 24 2.18 -9.34 14.96
C SER A 24 0.72 -9.26 14.51
N LYS A 25 -0.17 -9.88 15.30
CA LYS A 25 -1.63 -9.80 15.14
C LYS A 25 -2.11 -8.34 15.07
N TYR A 26 -1.55 -7.46 15.91
CA TYR A 26 -1.92 -6.05 15.95
C TYR A 26 -1.48 -5.30 14.68
N ARG A 27 -0.28 -5.58 14.16
CA ARG A 27 0.20 -4.98 12.91
C ARG A 27 -0.71 -5.36 11.74
N LYS A 28 -1.16 -6.62 11.68
CA LYS A 28 -2.13 -7.07 10.65
C LYS A 28 -3.42 -6.25 10.70
N ILE A 29 -3.96 -6.00 11.90
CA ILE A 29 -5.20 -5.20 12.06
C ILE A 29 -4.99 -3.75 11.63
N ILE A 30 -3.88 -3.12 12.00
CA ILE A 30 -3.59 -1.73 11.64
C ILE A 30 -3.42 -1.59 10.12
N LEU A 31 -2.66 -2.50 9.49
CA LEU A 31 -2.48 -2.52 8.04
C LEU A 31 -3.81 -2.72 7.31
N ALA A 32 -4.63 -3.68 7.77
CA ALA A 32 -5.95 -3.94 7.20
C ALA A 32 -6.87 -2.72 7.34
N ALA A 33 -6.84 -2.03 8.47
CA ALA A 33 -7.62 -0.82 8.70
C ALA A 33 -7.18 0.33 7.79
N GLN A 34 -5.87 0.57 7.68
CA GLN A 34 -5.32 1.58 6.78
C GLN A 34 -5.69 1.29 5.32
N ARG A 35 -5.55 0.04 4.87
CA ARG A 35 -5.92 -0.35 3.52
C ARG A 35 -7.44 -0.25 3.27
N SER A 36 -8.27 -0.66 4.24
CA SER A 36 -9.72 -0.49 4.17
C SER A 36 -10.12 0.98 4.00
N LYS A 37 -9.44 1.90 4.69
CA LYS A 37 -9.63 3.36 4.54
C LYS A 37 -9.29 3.85 3.12
N GLN A 38 -8.29 3.26 2.47
CA GLN A 38 -7.97 3.59 1.07
C GLN A 38 -9.08 3.13 0.13
N LEU A 39 -9.58 1.90 0.31
CA LEU A 39 -10.67 1.35 -0.51
C LEU A 39 -11.97 2.16 -0.36
N GLN A 40 -12.29 2.61 0.86
CA GLN A 40 -13.43 3.50 1.11
C GLN A 40 -13.29 4.86 0.41
N ARG A 41 -12.07 5.33 0.16
CA ARG A 41 -11.80 6.56 -0.60
C ARG A 41 -11.82 6.37 -2.11
N GLY A 42 -12.14 5.17 -2.59
CA GLY A 42 -12.19 4.86 -4.02
C GLY A 42 -10.90 4.29 -4.59
N ALA A 43 -9.97 3.81 -3.76
CA ALA A 43 -8.82 3.07 -4.26
C ALA A 43 -9.27 1.76 -4.92
N ASN A 44 -8.60 1.37 -6.00
CA ASN A 44 -8.89 0.12 -6.69
C ASN A 44 -8.42 -1.10 -5.86
N PRO A 45 -9.27 -2.14 -5.70
CA PRO A 45 -8.85 -3.44 -5.19
C PRO A 45 -7.79 -4.08 -6.09
N ARG A 46 -6.83 -4.77 -5.49
CA ARG A 46 -5.81 -5.60 -6.15
C ARG A 46 -6.21 -7.08 -6.23
N VAL A 47 -7.37 -7.43 -5.67
CA VAL A 47 -7.96 -8.78 -5.67
C VAL A 47 -9.22 -8.81 -6.52
N ASP A 48 -9.58 -10.00 -7.03
CA ASP A 48 -10.78 -10.24 -7.84
C ASP A 48 -12.05 -10.25 -6.98
N MET A 49 -12.28 -9.17 -6.24
CA MET A 49 -13.46 -8.97 -5.43
C MET A 49 -14.16 -7.68 -5.84
N ASP A 50 -15.47 -7.75 -6.02
CA ASP A 50 -16.27 -6.57 -6.35
C ASP A 50 -16.38 -5.63 -5.13
N PRO A 51 -15.83 -4.40 -5.18
CA PRO A 51 -15.87 -3.45 -4.07
C PRO A 51 -17.27 -2.94 -3.74
N ARG A 52 -18.27 -3.13 -4.60
CA ARG A 52 -19.68 -2.78 -4.32
C ARG A 52 -20.40 -3.86 -3.52
N LYS A 53 -19.97 -5.12 -3.64
CA LYS A 53 -20.61 -6.28 -3.01
C LYS A 53 -19.89 -6.74 -1.74
N SER A 54 -18.63 -6.39 -1.60
CA SER A 54 -17.78 -6.83 -0.48
C SER A 54 -17.42 -5.66 0.44
N LYS A 55 -17.39 -5.92 1.75
CA LYS A 55 -16.92 -4.94 2.72
C LYS A 55 -15.44 -4.62 2.47
N ALA A 56 -15.07 -3.34 2.51
CA ALA A 56 -13.68 -2.88 2.31
C ALA A 56 -12.67 -3.63 3.19
N THR A 57 -13.03 -3.90 4.46
CA THR A 57 -12.16 -4.66 5.38
C THR A 57 -11.92 -6.10 4.92
N ARG A 58 -12.91 -6.74 4.27
CA ARG A 58 -12.75 -8.11 3.74
C ARG A 58 -11.80 -8.14 2.55
N ILE A 59 -11.88 -7.13 1.68
CA ILE A 59 -10.97 -6.95 0.55
C ILE A 59 -9.55 -6.69 1.07
N ALA A 60 -9.37 -5.78 2.02
CA ALA A 60 -8.07 -5.48 2.61
C ALA A 60 -7.41 -6.70 3.27
N MET A 61 -8.18 -7.51 4.02
CA MET A 61 -7.67 -8.75 4.61
C MET A 61 -7.23 -9.75 3.54
N ARG A 62 -8.00 -9.88 2.46
CA ARG A 62 -7.66 -10.77 1.36
C ARG A 62 -6.41 -10.32 0.61
N GLU A 63 -6.28 -9.01 0.35
CA GLU A 63 -5.09 -8.46 -0.27
C GLU A 63 -3.84 -8.67 0.59
N LEU A 64 -3.96 -8.58 1.92
CA LEU A 64 -2.85 -8.87 2.84
C LEU A 64 -2.48 -10.37 2.83
N GLU A 65 -3.47 -11.27 2.77
CA GLU A 65 -3.23 -12.71 2.69
C GLU A 65 -2.60 -13.13 1.36
N ASP A 66 -3.02 -12.51 0.25
CA ASP A 66 -2.45 -12.73 -1.08
C ASP A 66 -1.11 -11.97 -1.28
N GLY A 67 -0.62 -11.25 -0.26
CA GLY A 67 0.65 -10.50 -0.30
C GLY A 67 0.64 -9.31 -1.26
N LYS A 68 -0.53 -8.83 -1.67
CA LYS A 68 -0.70 -7.79 -2.71
C LYS A 68 -0.65 -6.36 -2.17
N VAL A 69 -0.57 -6.13 -0.86
CA VAL A 69 -0.51 -4.79 -0.26
C VAL A 69 0.94 -4.44 0.05
N ASP A 70 1.51 -3.46 -0.64
CA ASP A 70 2.88 -3.02 -0.35
C ASP A 70 2.90 -2.19 0.94
N PHE A 71 3.78 -2.54 1.88
CA PHE A 71 4.02 -1.71 3.06
C PHE A 71 5.50 -1.72 3.47
N GLU A 72 5.92 -0.65 4.12
CA GLU A 72 7.25 -0.51 4.68
C GLU A 72 7.12 -0.33 6.18
N ILE A 73 7.91 -1.10 6.94
CA ILE A 73 8.00 -0.92 8.39
C ILE A 73 9.12 0.09 8.63
N THR A 74 8.76 1.36 8.76
CA THR A 74 9.70 2.35 9.28
C THR A 74 9.88 2.05 10.76
N ALA A 75 11.07 1.59 11.16
CA ALA A 75 11.43 1.50 12.57
C ALA A 75 11.48 2.93 13.12
N SER A 76 10.38 3.40 13.69
CA SER A 76 10.35 4.70 14.33
C SER A 76 11.24 4.67 15.57
N SER A 77 12.50 5.10 15.45
CA SER A 77 12.99 6.08 16.41
C SER A 77 12.01 7.24 16.33
N GLY A 78 11.38 7.58 17.46
CA GLY A 78 10.16 8.38 17.56
C GLY A 78 10.09 9.60 16.65
N GLY A 79 8.85 9.97 16.29
CA GLY A 79 8.53 11.06 15.38
C GLY A 79 9.50 12.23 15.45
N ALA A 80 10.28 12.41 14.38
CA ALA A 80 11.01 13.64 14.11
C ALA A 80 10.00 14.73 13.73
N ALA A 81 9.31 15.26 14.74
CA ALA A 81 8.89 16.65 14.73
C ALA A 81 10.05 17.42 15.36
N THR A 82 11.02 17.81 14.53
CA THR A 82 12.08 18.74 14.92
C THR A 82 11.40 20.03 15.38
N GLU A 83 11.68 20.38 16.64
CA GLU A 83 11.25 21.61 17.29
C GLU A 83 11.83 22.81 16.55
N GLU A 84 11.02 23.50 15.75
CA GLU A 84 11.33 24.89 15.37
C GLU A 84 10.85 25.81 16.50
N SER A 85 11.69 25.93 17.53
CA SER A 85 11.62 27.02 18.49
C SER A 85 13.04 27.38 18.95
N GLN A 86 13.63 28.35 18.25
CA GLN A 86 14.73 29.25 18.63
C GLN A 86 14.96 30.13 17.38
N ASN A 87 14.90 31.45 17.38
CA ASN A 87 15.04 32.45 18.43
C ASN A 87 14.41 33.77 17.95
#